data_AF-A0A7G1IJ94-F1
#
_entry.id   AF-A0A7G1IJ94-F1
#
_cell.length_a   1.000
_cell.length_b   1.000
_cell.length_c   1.000
_cell.angle_alpha   90.00
_cell.angle_beta   90.00
_cell.angle_gamma   90.00
#
_symmetry.space_group_name_H-M   'P 1'
#
loop_
_entity.id
_entity.type
_entity.pdbx_description
1 polymer ?
#
loop_
_entity_poly.entity_id
_entity_poly.type
_entity_poly.pdbx_seq_one_letter_code
_entity_poly.pdbx_strand_id
1 'polypeptide(L)'
;MGQLEATRNGYSATLQNSLSSLRADGYDPASIQAVEGPQSPVPVLPDDPQQFAQAWNALTPEQKDAEYHQNPFIGSHPGMPWDPPDHLGKDHYNRLHLSDLQQHTQADVDRMQQRVNQLLNGLYMGDHSQSTTDELNALRPQLLAARHTPEGYKTVQATLNRNDGVKRYLGLIDDKGHAAVAIGNPDYATRNAILVPGTGQDLSAFEGSDSKSLAMFRAALRADPSLNPSDVAVTTWMGYDRPMNLFEAASPIGPAPVQRRSIRSKAECGPPMSVGRRSTL
;
A
#
# COMPACT_ATOMS: atom_id res chain seq x y z
N MET A 1 8.37 -20.19 -28.75
CA MET A 1 8.18 -18.87 -28.11
C MET A 1 9.17 -18.64 -26.97
N GLY A 2 9.30 -19.54 -25.97
CA GLY A 2 10.18 -19.29 -24.80
C GLY A 2 11.70 -19.11 -25.05
N GLN A 3 12.26 -19.63 -26.15
CA GLN A 3 13.68 -19.40 -26.47
C GLN A 3 13.95 -17.97 -26.96
N LEU A 4 13.03 -17.38 -27.73
CA LEU A 4 13.17 -15.99 -28.20
C LEU A 4 13.05 -14.99 -27.05
N GLU A 5 12.14 -15.26 -26.10
CA GLU A 5 11.95 -14.43 -24.90
C GLU A 5 13.15 -14.51 -23.96
N ALA A 6 13.71 -15.71 -23.74
CA ALA A 6 14.92 -15.88 -22.94
C ALA A 6 16.13 -15.18 -23.57
N THR A 7 16.29 -15.26 -24.89
CA THR A 7 17.33 -14.55 -25.63
C THR A 7 17.14 -13.04 -25.53
N ARG A 8 15.92 -12.53 -25.75
CA ARG A 8 15.61 -11.10 -25.61
C ARG A 8 15.93 -10.58 -24.21
N ASN A 9 15.48 -11.28 -23.16
CA ASN A 9 15.68 -10.87 -21.77
C ASN A 9 17.16 -10.88 -21.37
N GLY A 10 17.93 -11.86 -21.86
CA GLY A 10 19.39 -11.91 -21.66
C GLY A 10 20.12 -10.71 -22.29
N TYR A 11 19.72 -10.30 -23.50
CA TYR A 11 20.26 -9.11 -24.15
C TYR A 11 19.84 -7.82 -23.43
N SER A 12 18.59 -7.70 -23.01
CA SER A 12 18.10 -6.54 -22.25
C SER A 12 18.84 -6.34 -20.92
N ALA A 13 19.05 -7.41 -20.15
CA ALA A 13 19.78 -7.34 -18.89
C ALA A 13 21.27 -6.95 -19.11
N THR A 14 21.89 -7.49 -20.16
CA THR A 14 23.28 -7.14 -20.51
C THR A 14 23.40 -5.67 -20.93
N LEU A 15 22.43 -5.16 -21.69
CA LEU A 15 22.38 -3.76 -22.11
C LEU A 15 22.21 -2.82 -20.91
N GLN A 16 21.30 -3.14 -19.98
CA GLN A 16 21.05 -2.35 -18.77
C GLN A 16 22.28 -2.28 -17.85
N ASN A 17 23.00 -3.39 -17.70
CA ASN A 17 24.26 -3.41 -16.93
C ASN A 17 25.32 -2.51 -17.59
N SER A 18 25.44 -2.55 -18.92
CA SER A 18 26.40 -1.71 -19.65
C SER A 18 26.04 -0.22 -19.62
N LEU A 19 24.75 0.13 -19.65
CA LEU A 19 24.26 1.49 -19.51
C LEU A 19 24.51 2.04 -18.11
N SER A 20 24.29 1.21 -17.09
CA SER A 20 24.55 1.56 -15.69
C SER A 20 26.04 1.83 -15.45
N SER A 21 26.94 1.04 -16.04
CA SER A 21 28.37 1.30 -15.96
C SER A 21 28.76 2.59 -16.70
N LEU A 22 28.19 2.85 -17.88
CA LEU A 22 28.47 4.08 -18.64
C LEU A 22 28.02 5.34 -17.90
N ARG A 23 26.86 5.29 -17.24
CA ARG A 23 26.39 6.38 -16.36
C ARG A 23 27.31 6.57 -15.14
N ALA A 24 27.84 5.48 -14.57
CA ALA A 24 28.79 5.54 -13.45
C ALA A 24 30.17 6.09 -13.85
N ASP A 25 30.59 5.87 -15.10
CA ASP A 25 31.87 6.34 -15.67
C ASP A 25 31.83 7.82 -16.12
N GLY A 26 30.71 8.52 -15.90
CA GLY A 26 30.61 9.98 -16.12
C GLY A 26 30.31 10.39 -17.57
N TYR A 27 29.80 9.48 -18.40
CA TYR A 27 29.31 9.83 -19.73
C TYR A 27 28.05 10.70 -19.66
N ASP A 28 27.93 11.66 -20.60
CA ASP A 28 26.79 12.58 -20.68
C ASP A 28 25.48 11.81 -20.94
N PRO A 29 24.47 11.91 -20.07
CA PRO A 29 23.20 11.20 -20.23
C PRO A 29 22.49 11.51 -21.56
N ALA A 30 22.66 12.71 -22.13
CA ALA A 30 22.07 13.07 -23.42
C ALA A 30 22.72 12.29 -24.59
N SER A 31 24.01 11.97 -24.47
CA SER A 31 24.73 11.16 -25.45
C SER A 31 24.37 9.68 -25.40
N ILE A 32 23.97 9.19 -24.21
CA ILE A 32 23.48 7.83 -24.00
C ILE A 32 22.06 7.66 -24.57
N GLN A 33 21.16 8.62 -24.31
CA GLN A 33 19.80 8.63 -24.85
C GLN A 33 19.76 8.68 -26.39
N ALA A 34 20.72 9.37 -27.01
CA ALA A 34 20.83 9.42 -28.47
C ALA A 34 21.14 8.06 -29.12
N VAL A 35 21.73 7.11 -28.36
CA VAL A 35 22.03 5.74 -28.81
C VAL A 35 20.86 4.78 -28.54
N GLU A 36 20.01 5.08 -27.55
CA GLU A 36 18.85 4.26 -27.16
C GLU A 36 17.69 4.29 -28.20
N GLY A 37 17.68 5.26 -29.12
CA GLY A 37 16.62 5.43 -30.11
C GLY A 37 15.30 5.93 -29.49
N PRO A 38 14.24 6.17 -30.28
CA PRO A 38 12.95 6.56 -29.73
C PRO A 38 12.44 5.49 -28.76
N GLN A 39 12.06 5.89 -27.55
CA GLN A 39 11.53 5.01 -26.52
C GLN A 39 10.38 4.18 -27.12
N SER A 40 10.51 2.85 -27.03
CA SER A 40 9.42 1.96 -27.47
C SER A 40 8.17 2.27 -26.62
N PRO A 41 6.98 2.33 -27.24
CA PRO A 41 5.75 2.59 -26.49
C PRO A 41 5.61 1.59 -25.36
N VAL A 42 5.20 2.07 -24.18
CA VAL A 42 5.03 1.22 -23.00
C VAL A 42 3.97 0.16 -23.35
N PRO A 43 4.27 -1.14 -23.21
CA PRO A 43 3.26 -2.17 -23.41
C PRO A 43 2.14 -1.97 -22.40
N VAL A 44 0.89 -2.17 -22.82
CA VAL A 44 -0.27 -2.08 -21.92
C VAL A 44 -0.04 -3.00 -20.72
N LEU A 45 -0.07 -2.42 -19.52
CA LEU A 45 0.11 -3.16 -18.28
C LEU A 45 -1.14 -4.03 -18.01
N PRO A 46 -0.98 -5.34 -17.78
CA PRO A 46 -2.11 -6.24 -17.55
C PRO A 46 -2.65 -6.11 -16.12
N ASP A 47 -3.94 -6.36 -15.93
CA ASP A 47 -4.59 -6.34 -14.59
C ASP A 47 -4.19 -7.55 -13.73
N ASP A 48 -3.80 -8.68 -14.34
CA ASP A 48 -3.41 -9.88 -13.61
C ASP A 48 -2.12 -9.60 -12.79
N PRO A 49 -2.11 -9.85 -11.47
CA PRO A 49 -0.98 -9.47 -10.62
C PRO A 49 0.36 -10.09 -11.02
N GLN A 50 0.36 -11.34 -11.50
CA GLN A 50 1.60 -12.03 -11.86
C GLN A 50 2.15 -11.50 -13.18
N GLN A 51 1.28 -11.30 -14.16
CA GLN A 51 1.65 -10.71 -15.44
C GLN A 51 2.08 -9.26 -15.28
N PHE A 52 1.42 -8.50 -14.39
CA PHE A 52 1.79 -7.13 -14.06
C PHE A 52 3.21 -7.08 -13.50
N ALA A 53 3.50 -7.91 -12.49
CA ALA A 53 4.83 -7.95 -11.88
C ALA A 53 5.93 -8.24 -12.92
N GLN A 54 5.69 -9.17 -13.83
CA GLN A 54 6.61 -9.50 -14.91
C GLN A 54 6.79 -8.35 -15.89
N ALA A 55 5.70 -7.71 -16.31
CA ALA A 55 5.72 -6.57 -17.21
C ALA A 55 6.44 -5.37 -16.58
N TRP A 56 6.10 -5.05 -15.33
CA TRP A 56 6.69 -3.96 -14.56
C TRP A 56 8.20 -4.12 -14.40
N ASN A 57 8.66 -5.33 -14.06
CA ASN A 57 10.09 -5.62 -13.92
C ASN A 57 10.87 -5.55 -15.24
N ALA A 58 10.18 -5.56 -16.39
CA ALA A 58 10.81 -5.42 -17.71
C ALA A 58 10.86 -3.96 -18.19
N LEU A 59 10.17 -3.03 -17.53
CA LEU A 59 10.18 -1.60 -17.89
C LEU A 59 11.48 -0.93 -17.47
N THR A 60 11.91 0.08 -18.23
CA THR A 60 12.98 0.99 -17.81
C THR A 60 12.48 1.96 -16.73
N PRO A 61 13.37 2.58 -15.93
CA PRO A 61 12.99 3.62 -14.99
C PRO A 61 12.11 4.72 -15.59
N GLU A 62 12.49 5.21 -16.77
CA GLU A 62 11.78 6.29 -17.45
C GLU A 62 10.38 5.87 -17.91
N GLN A 63 10.22 4.60 -18.31
CA GLN A 63 8.90 4.04 -18.64
C GLN A 63 8.02 3.91 -17.39
N LYS A 64 8.58 3.45 -16.27
CA LYS A 64 7.84 3.35 -14.99
C LYS A 64 7.37 4.72 -14.49
N ASP A 65 8.24 5.73 -14.60
CA ASP A 65 7.88 7.10 -14.26
C ASP A 65 6.78 7.63 -15.18
N ALA A 66 6.88 7.39 -16.49
CA ALA A 66 5.85 7.77 -17.45
C ALA A 66 4.48 7.11 -17.16
N GLU A 67 4.46 5.87 -16.70
CA GLU A 67 3.24 5.19 -16.25
C GLU A 67 2.66 5.84 -14.99
N TYR A 68 3.50 6.18 -14.02
CA TYR A 68 3.07 6.90 -12.81
C TYR A 68 2.48 8.29 -13.12
N HIS A 69 3.10 9.04 -14.03
CA HIS A 69 2.59 10.35 -14.46
C HIS A 69 1.19 10.27 -15.10
N GLN A 70 0.87 9.15 -15.76
CA GLN A 70 -0.46 8.91 -16.35
C GLN A 70 -1.45 8.35 -15.34
N ASN A 71 -0.97 7.54 -14.39
CA ASN A 71 -1.78 6.89 -13.37
C ASN A 71 -1.06 6.91 -12.00
N PRO A 72 -1.29 7.95 -11.18
CA PRO A 72 -0.66 8.06 -9.86
C PRO A 72 -0.98 6.91 -8.89
N PHE A 73 -2.06 6.14 -9.14
CA PHE A 73 -2.44 4.98 -8.33
C PHE A 73 -1.69 3.70 -8.70
N ILE A 74 -0.82 3.72 -9.72
CA ILE A 74 -0.09 2.53 -10.19
C ILE A 74 0.73 1.87 -9.09
N GLY A 75 1.29 2.64 -8.14
CA GLY A 75 2.00 2.12 -6.96
C GLY A 75 1.15 1.19 -6.09
N SER A 76 -0.17 1.39 -6.08
CA SER A 76 -1.12 0.57 -5.33
C SER A 76 -1.64 -0.64 -6.13
N HIS A 77 -1.23 -0.82 -7.40
CA HIS A 77 -1.67 -1.93 -8.25
C HIS A 77 -1.36 -3.30 -7.62
N PRO A 78 -2.27 -4.29 -7.69
CA PRO A 78 -1.98 -5.68 -7.33
C PRO A 78 -0.79 -6.24 -8.13
N GLY A 79 0.18 -6.85 -7.47
CA GLY A 79 1.37 -7.38 -8.15
C GLY A 79 2.50 -6.38 -8.40
N MET A 80 2.33 -5.10 -8.07
CA MET A 80 3.45 -4.17 -7.96
C MET A 80 4.42 -4.67 -6.87
N PRO A 81 5.73 -4.86 -7.16
CA PRO A 81 6.70 -5.23 -6.13
C PRO A 81 6.86 -4.11 -5.09
N TRP A 82 7.05 -4.45 -3.82
CA TRP A 82 7.17 -3.50 -2.71
C TRP A 82 8.39 -2.59 -2.84
N ASP A 83 9.57 -3.18 -3.04
CA ASP A 83 10.85 -2.50 -3.25
C ASP A 83 11.76 -3.40 -4.11
N PRO A 84 11.56 -3.40 -5.44
CA PRO A 84 12.41 -4.15 -6.37
C PRO A 84 13.86 -3.64 -6.36
N PRO A 85 14.82 -4.34 -6.99
CA PRO A 85 16.23 -3.93 -6.98
C PRO A 85 16.54 -2.52 -7.50
N ASP A 86 15.70 -1.98 -8.39
CA ASP A 86 15.81 -0.60 -8.89
C ASP A 86 15.09 0.43 -8.01
N HIS A 87 14.48 0.00 -6.90
CA HIS A 87 13.69 0.79 -5.96
C HIS A 87 12.44 1.44 -6.53
N LEU A 88 12.00 1.04 -7.73
CA LEU A 88 10.83 1.60 -8.42
C LEU A 88 9.63 0.66 -8.26
N GLY A 89 9.13 0.55 -7.03
CA GLY A 89 7.99 -0.29 -6.65
C GLY A 89 6.92 0.47 -5.85
N LYS A 90 6.12 -0.27 -5.07
CA LYS A 90 5.04 0.29 -4.23
C LYS A 90 5.54 1.42 -3.35
N ASP A 91 6.65 1.19 -2.63
CA ASP A 91 7.17 2.15 -1.66
C ASP A 91 7.49 3.49 -2.32
N HIS A 92 8.17 3.47 -3.47
CA HIS A 92 8.55 4.68 -4.19
C HIS A 92 7.34 5.45 -4.71
N TYR A 93 6.50 4.83 -5.54
CA TYR A 93 5.40 5.53 -6.20
C TYR A 93 4.29 5.93 -5.23
N ASN A 94 4.03 5.15 -4.17
CA ASN A 94 3.08 5.57 -3.15
C ASN A 94 3.64 6.70 -2.27
N ARG A 95 4.96 6.81 -2.06
CA ARG A 95 5.55 7.96 -1.36
C ARG A 95 5.47 9.24 -2.18
N LEU A 96 5.68 9.14 -3.50
CA LEU A 96 5.41 10.26 -4.42
C LEU A 96 3.94 10.68 -4.33
N HIS A 97 3.03 9.71 -4.45
CA HIS A 97 1.59 9.98 -4.37
C HIS A 97 1.17 10.55 -3.00
N LEU A 98 1.76 10.11 -1.90
CA LEU A 98 1.53 10.67 -0.57
C LEU A 98 1.89 12.16 -0.51
N SER A 99 3.00 12.57 -1.13
CA SER A 99 3.39 13.98 -1.24
C SER A 99 2.34 14.79 -2.01
N ASP A 100 1.86 14.26 -3.14
CA ASP A 100 0.82 14.92 -3.94
C ASP A 100 -0.49 15.04 -3.15
N LEU A 101 -0.92 13.97 -2.48
CA LEU A 101 -2.11 13.95 -1.63
C LEU A 101 -2.03 15.00 -0.52
N GLN A 102 -0.87 15.15 0.12
CA GLN A 102 -0.64 16.18 1.14
C GLN A 102 -0.80 17.59 0.56
N GLN A 103 -0.21 17.86 -0.60
CA GLN A 103 -0.28 19.18 -1.25
C GLN A 103 -1.71 19.52 -1.69
N HIS A 104 -2.38 18.59 -2.38
CA HIS A 104 -3.74 18.78 -2.86
C HIS A 104 -4.74 18.98 -1.71
N THR A 105 -4.67 18.15 -0.69
CA THR A 105 -5.57 18.24 0.46
C THR A 105 -5.37 19.53 1.23
N GLN A 106 -4.12 19.99 1.39
CA GLN A 106 -3.86 21.28 2.03
C GLN A 106 -4.42 22.45 1.20
N ALA A 107 -4.22 22.43 -0.12
CA ALA A 107 -4.75 23.45 -1.01
C ALA A 107 -6.29 23.50 -1.01
N ASP A 108 -6.95 22.35 -0.88
CA ASP A 108 -8.41 22.27 -0.80
C ASP A 108 -8.93 22.80 0.54
N VAL A 109 -8.27 22.48 1.66
CA VAL A 109 -8.58 23.08 2.97
C VAL A 109 -8.44 24.60 2.93
N ASP A 110 -7.36 25.11 2.34
CA ASP A 110 -7.12 26.55 2.23
C ASP A 110 -8.18 27.23 1.37
N ARG A 111 -8.56 26.63 0.23
CA ARG A 111 -9.62 27.13 -0.65
C ARG A 111 -10.97 27.17 0.05
N MET A 112 -11.35 26.09 0.74
CA MET A 112 -12.59 26.02 1.52
C MET A 112 -12.60 27.06 2.64
N GLN A 113 -11.47 27.23 3.33
CA GLN A 113 -11.34 28.24 4.38
C GLN A 113 -11.53 29.66 3.84
N GLN A 114 -10.89 29.98 2.72
CA GLN A 114 -11.03 31.28 2.06
C GLN A 114 -12.48 31.55 1.67
N ARG A 115 -13.18 30.54 1.13
CA ARG A 115 -14.59 30.67 0.75
C ARG A 115 -15.49 30.86 1.97
N VAL A 116 -15.26 30.12 3.06
CA VAL A 116 -15.98 30.36 4.34
C VAL A 116 -15.77 31.79 4.83
N ASN A 117 -14.53 32.30 4.80
CA ASN A 117 -14.24 33.67 5.22
C ASN A 117 -14.94 34.71 4.34
N GLN A 118 -14.99 34.50 3.02
CA GLN A 118 -15.71 35.37 2.08
C GLN A 118 -17.21 35.41 2.40
N LEU A 119 -17.84 34.26 2.63
CA LEU A 119 -19.27 34.16 2.96
C LEU A 119 -19.57 34.83 4.30
N LEU A 120 -18.73 34.63 5.32
CA LEU A 120 -18.87 35.28 6.62
C LEU A 120 -18.72 36.81 6.51
N ASN A 121 -17.74 37.30 5.74
CA ASN A 121 -17.57 38.73 5.49
C ASN A 121 -18.78 39.33 4.76
N GLY A 122 -19.37 38.60 3.80
CA GLY A 122 -20.62 38.99 3.14
C GLY A 122 -21.77 39.14 4.14
N LEU A 123 -21.94 38.17 5.03
CA LEU A 123 -22.95 38.21 6.10
C LEU A 123 -22.74 39.42 7.04
N TYR A 124 -21.49 39.73 7.42
CA TYR A 124 -21.17 40.92 8.22
C TYR A 124 -21.45 42.23 7.49
N MET A 125 -21.33 42.26 6.17
CA MET A 125 -21.64 43.41 5.32
C MET A 125 -23.13 43.52 4.94
N GLY A 126 -23.98 42.60 5.43
CA GLY A 126 -25.43 42.64 5.27
C GLY A 126 -26.01 41.75 4.16
N ASP A 127 -25.21 40.88 3.53
CA ASP A 127 -25.74 39.85 2.62
C ASP A 127 -26.34 38.69 3.44
N HIS A 128 -27.65 38.73 3.61
CA HIS A 128 -28.43 37.65 4.23
C HIS A 128 -29.21 36.81 3.21
N SER A 129 -28.68 36.70 1.98
CA SER A 129 -29.32 35.86 0.96
C SER A 129 -29.36 34.39 1.40
N GLN A 130 -30.43 33.70 0.99
CA GLN A 130 -30.58 32.27 1.24
C GLN A 130 -29.41 31.47 0.62
N SER A 131 -28.93 31.88 -0.56
CA SER A 131 -27.77 31.27 -1.23
C SER A 131 -26.49 31.32 -0.39
N THR A 132 -26.18 32.49 0.21
CA THR A 132 -24.98 32.65 1.05
C THR A 132 -25.08 31.80 2.31
N THR A 133 -26.27 31.72 2.90
CA THR A 133 -26.53 30.91 4.10
C THR A 133 -26.44 29.41 3.79
N ASP A 134 -27.06 28.96 2.70
CA ASP A 134 -27.06 27.55 2.27
C ASP A 134 -25.65 27.07 1.93
N GLU A 135 -24.89 27.89 1.20
CA GLU A 135 -23.51 27.57 0.86
C GLU A 135 -22.63 27.46 2.11
N LEU A 136 -22.76 28.41 3.04
CA LEU A 136 -22.01 28.36 4.30
C LEU A 136 -22.36 27.11 5.11
N ASN A 137 -23.65 26.76 5.20
CA ASN A 137 -24.12 25.58 5.91
C ASN A 137 -23.62 24.27 5.27
N ALA A 138 -23.51 24.21 3.95
CA ALA A 138 -22.93 23.07 3.24
C ALA A 138 -21.40 22.98 3.39
N LEU A 139 -20.72 24.12 3.35
CA LEU A 139 -19.26 24.18 3.30
C LEU A 139 -18.60 23.96 4.67
N ARG A 140 -19.23 24.40 5.77
CA ARG A 140 -18.68 24.22 7.13
C ARG A 140 -18.42 22.75 7.51
N PRO A 141 -19.35 21.80 7.34
CA PRO A 141 -19.08 20.40 7.65
C PRO A 141 -18.03 19.79 6.70
N GLN A 142 -18.02 20.18 5.43
CA GLN A 142 -16.99 19.74 4.46
C GLN A 142 -15.59 20.20 4.87
N LEU A 143 -15.44 21.47 5.24
CA LEU A 143 -14.19 22.02 5.74
C LEU A 143 -13.73 21.33 7.04
N LEU A 144 -14.66 21.03 7.95
CA LEU A 144 -14.34 20.29 9.16
C LEU A 144 -13.77 18.90 8.82
N ALA A 145 -14.45 18.14 7.97
CA ALA A 145 -13.97 16.83 7.51
C ALA A 145 -12.61 16.93 6.79
N ALA A 146 -12.46 17.89 5.87
CA ALA A 146 -11.25 18.10 5.10
C ALA A 146 -10.04 18.45 5.96
N ARG A 147 -10.22 19.13 7.09
CA ARG A 147 -9.14 19.47 8.02
C ARG A 147 -8.55 18.26 8.75
N HIS A 148 -9.27 17.14 8.85
CA HIS A 148 -8.76 15.93 9.52
C HIS A 148 -7.85 15.10 8.60
N THR A 149 -8.06 15.17 7.29
CA THR A 149 -7.33 14.37 6.29
C THR A 149 -5.82 14.65 6.24
N PRO A 150 -5.34 15.93 6.25
CA PRO A 150 -3.91 16.23 6.26
C PRO A 150 -3.15 15.60 7.43
N GLU A 151 -3.78 15.52 8.61
CA GLU A 151 -3.15 14.92 9.79
C GLU A 151 -2.93 13.42 9.59
N GLY A 152 -3.85 12.72 8.95
CA GLY A 152 -3.68 11.32 8.56
C GLY A 152 -2.44 11.09 7.70
N TYR A 153 -2.27 11.88 6.64
CA TYR A 153 -1.09 11.79 5.76
C TYR A 153 0.21 12.16 6.46
N LYS A 154 0.20 13.16 7.36
CA LYS A 154 1.37 13.51 8.17
C LYS A 154 1.76 12.36 9.09
N THR A 155 0.80 11.68 9.72
CA THR A 155 1.07 10.51 10.57
C THR A 155 1.65 9.36 9.77
N VAL A 156 1.14 9.08 8.56
CA VAL A 156 1.73 8.08 7.65
C VAL A 156 3.17 8.47 7.30
N GLN A 157 3.42 9.72 6.90
CA GLN A 157 4.76 10.20 6.58
C GLN A 157 5.73 10.10 7.77
N ALA A 158 5.27 10.48 8.97
CA ALA A 158 6.06 10.38 10.19
C ALA A 158 6.39 8.92 10.52
N THR A 159 5.42 8.02 10.34
CA THR A 159 5.61 6.57 10.50
C THR A 159 6.67 6.06 9.54
N LEU A 160 6.60 6.41 8.26
CA LEU A 160 7.56 6.01 7.23
C LEU A 160 8.98 6.53 7.47
N ASN A 161 9.13 7.64 8.20
CA ASN A 161 10.41 8.30 8.50
C ASN A 161 11.01 7.87 9.86
N ARG A 162 10.37 6.95 10.58
CA ARG A 162 10.88 6.46 11.86
C ARG A 162 12.24 5.79 11.69
N ASN A 163 13.17 6.12 12.57
CA ASN A 163 14.51 5.55 12.62
C ASN A 163 14.70 4.69 13.87
N ASP A 164 13.94 3.60 13.97
CA ASP A 164 13.97 2.64 15.10
C ASP A 164 14.63 1.30 14.72
N GLY A 165 15.47 1.32 13.67
CA GLY A 165 16.31 0.20 13.22
C GLY A 165 15.65 -0.73 12.20
N VAL A 166 14.41 -0.46 11.77
CA VAL A 166 13.70 -1.23 10.74
C VAL A 166 13.08 -0.31 9.70
N LYS A 167 13.26 -0.64 8.40
CA LYS A 167 12.68 0.11 7.29
C LYS A 167 11.18 -0.18 7.19
N ARG A 168 10.42 0.88 6.90
CA ARG A 168 8.99 0.82 6.58
C ARG A 168 8.78 1.10 5.10
N TYR A 169 7.88 0.34 4.50
CA TYR A 169 7.51 0.43 3.10
C TYR A 169 6.04 0.83 2.97
N LEU A 170 5.72 1.75 2.07
CA LEU A 170 4.36 2.18 1.80
C LEU A 170 3.76 1.36 0.65
N GLY A 171 2.83 0.46 0.98
CA GLY A 171 2.21 -0.47 0.03
C GLY A 171 0.94 0.06 -0.64
N LEU A 172 0.23 0.96 0.03
CA LEU A 172 -1.00 1.59 -0.43
C LEU A 172 -1.20 2.93 0.28
N ILE A 173 -1.71 3.90 -0.45
CA ILE A 173 -2.24 5.17 0.06
C ILE A 173 -3.29 5.69 -0.92
N ASP A 174 -4.39 6.26 -0.44
CA ASP A 174 -5.40 6.91 -1.28
C ASP A 174 -5.99 8.17 -0.63
N ASP A 175 -6.89 8.82 -1.37
CA ASP A 175 -7.63 10.02 -0.96
C ASP A 175 -8.81 9.74 -0.02
N LYS A 176 -9.07 8.47 0.31
CA LYS A 176 -10.17 8.01 1.15
C LYS A 176 -9.73 7.64 2.57
N GLY A 177 -8.45 7.79 2.88
CA GLY A 177 -7.91 7.48 4.20
C GLY A 177 -7.53 6.01 4.36
N HIS A 178 -7.30 5.28 3.27
CA HIS A 178 -6.70 3.96 3.30
C HIS A 178 -5.18 4.06 3.22
N ALA A 179 -4.49 3.26 4.04
CA ALA A 179 -3.05 3.12 3.93
C ALA A 179 -2.59 1.73 4.35
N ALA A 180 -1.57 1.20 3.66
CA ALA A 180 -0.89 -0.02 4.07
C ALA A 180 0.60 0.24 4.22
N VAL A 181 1.17 -0.04 5.40
CA VAL A 181 2.61 0.11 5.66
C VAL A 181 3.17 -1.21 6.16
N ALA A 182 4.23 -1.71 5.52
CA ALA A 182 4.95 -2.90 5.95
C ALA A 182 6.23 -2.53 6.71
N ILE A 183 6.47 -3.20 7.83
CA ILE A 183 7.80 -3.28 8.46
C ILE A 183 8.49 -4.49 7.84
N GLY A 184 9.69 -4.30 7.27
CA GLY A 184 10.34 -5.32 6.44
C GLY A 184 9.73 -5.39 5.03
N ASN A 185 10.43 -6.00 4.08
CA ASN A 185 9.95 -6.11 2.69
C ASN A 185 9.17 -7.42 2.51
N PRO A 186 7.85 -7.37 2.24
CA PRO A 186 7.03 -8.57 2.05
C PRO A 186 7.44 -9.46 0.86
N ASP A 187 8.10 -8.91 -0.17
CA ASP A 187 8.55 -9.68 -1.35
C ASP A 187 9.72 -10.61 -1.02
N TYR A 188 10.54 -10.25 -0.03
CA TYR A 188 11.73 -11.02 0.36
C TYR A 188 11.57 -11.79 1.67
N ALA A 189 10.58 -11.42 2.49
CA ALA A 189 10.34 -12.07 3.77
C ALA A 189 9.82 -13.51 3.60
N THR A 190 10.33 -14.43 4.41
CA THR A 190 9.83 -15.83 4.49
C THR A 190 8.65 -15.97 5.44
N ARG A 191 8.47 -15.00 6.36
CA ARG A 191 7.38 -14.90 7.32
C ARG A 191 6.63 -13.59 7.11
N ASN A 192 5.43 -13.67 6.59
CA ASN A 192 4.55 -12.53 6.39
C ASN A 192 3.39 -12.56 7.39
N ALA A 193 3.12 -11.42 8.03
CA ALA A 193 1.95 -11.22 8.88
C ALA A 193 1.22 -9.94 8.49
N ILE A 194 -0.07 -9.89 8.75
CA ILE A 194 -0.91 -8.72 8.52
C ILE A 194 -1.56 -8.32 9.85
N LEU A 195 -1.41 -7.05 10.23
CA LEU A 195 -2.14 -6.44 11.33
C LEU A 195 -3.30 -5.61 10.75
N VAL A 196 -4.52 -6.02 11.11
CA VAL A 196 -5.73 -5.22 10.89
C VAL A 196 -6.16 -4.67 12.25
N PRO A 197 -6.11 -3.35 12.47
CA PRO A 197 -6.52 -2.75 13.73
C PRO A 197 -8.03 -2.90 13.96
N GLY A 198 -8.40 -2.91 15.24
CA GLY A 198 -9.80 -2.91 15.66
C GLY A 198 -10.58 -1.69 15.14
N THR A 199 -11.91 -1.80 15.18
CA THR A 199 -12.85 -0.84 14.57
C THR A 199 -12.66 0.61 15.04
N GLY A 200 -12.81 1.57 14.11
CA GLY A 200 -12.88 3.00 14.39
C GLY A 200 -11.55 3.77 14.36
N GLN A 201 -10.44 3.13 13.96
CA GLN A 201 -9.15 3.80 13.83
C GLN A 201 -8.99 4.39 12.42
N ASP A 202 -8.73 5.70 12.33
CA ASP A 202 -8.37 6.41 11.10
C ASP A 202 -6.83 6.52 10.97
N LEU A 203 -6.35 7.14 9.90
CA LEU A 203 -4.91 7.33 9.67
C LEU A 203 -4.19 8.12 10.78
N SER A 204 -4.90 8.91 11.60
CA SER A 204 -4.27 9.63 12.71
C SER A 204 -3.79 8.67 13.81
N ALA A 205 -4.39 7.49 13.92
CA ALA A 205 -4.01 6.44 14.87
C ALA A 205 -2.95 5.47 14.32
N PHE A 206 -2.40 5.72 13.12
CA PHE A 206 -1.47 4.81 12.46
C PHE A 206 -0.26 4.46 13.33
N GLU A 207 0.30 5.42 14.06
CA GLU A 207 1.49 5.21 14.92
C GLU A 207 1.24 4.14 16.01
N GLY A 208 0.04 4.10 16.58
CA GLY A 208 -0.33 3.09 17.58
C GLY A 208 -0.43 1.68 16.97
N SER A 209 -0.90 1.58 15.72
CA SER A 209 -0.96 0.32 14.97
C SER A 209 0.43 -0.12 14.51
N ASP A 210 1.26 0.80 14.04
CA ASP A 210 2.66 0.56 13.68
C ASP A 210 3.47 0.02 14.87
N SER A 211 3.27 0.60 16.07
CA SER A 211 3.92 0.13 17.30
C SER A 211 3.54 -1.33 17.64
N LYS A 212 2.31 -1.73 17.37
CA LYS A 212 1.85 -3.13 17.55
C LYS A 212 2.49 -4.05 16.51
N SER A 213 2.55 -3.62 15.25
CA SER A 213 3.25 -4.37 14.18
C SER A 213 4.74 -4.53 14.48
N LEU A 214 5.38 -3.50 15.02
CA LEU A 214 6.78 -3.57 15.47
C LEU A 214 6.96 -4.56 16.63
N ALA A 215 6.01 -4.60 17.57
CA ALA A 215 6.02 -5.59 18.64
C ALA A 215 5.85 -7.02 18.11
N MET A 216 4.96 -7.24 17.13
CA MET A 216 4.79 -8.53 16.44
C MET A 216 6.08 -8.94 15.71
N PHE A 217 6.68 -8.02 14.94
CA PHE A 217 7.94 -8.23 14.24
C PHE A 217 9.06 -8.66 15.20
N ARG A 218 9.25 -7.91 16.30
CA ARG A 218 10.26 -8.23 17.33
C ARG A 218 9.93 -9.50 18.12
N ALA A 219 8.66 -9.85 18.27
CA ALA A 219 8.26 -11.11 18.90
C ALA A 219 8.62 -12.31 18.03
N ALA A 220 8.42 -12.23 16.71
CA ALA A 220 8.82 -13.29 15.78
C ALA A 220 10.34 -13.55 15.83
N LEU A 221 11.16 -12.50 15.76
CA LEU A 221 12.63 -12.62 15.86
C LEU A 221 13.10 -13.18 17.22
N ARG A 222 12.39 -12.88 18.31
CA ARG A 222 12.72 -13.45 19.63
C ARG A 222 12.31 -14.91 19.76
N ALA A 223 11.20 -15.30 19.12
CA ALA A 223 10.69 -16.66 19.19
C ALA A 223 11.54 -17.63 18.35
N ASP A 224 12.13 -17.15 17.26
CA ASP A 224 13.03 -17.93 16.41
C ASP A 224 14.33 -17.16 16.13
N PRO A 225 15.39 -17.41 16.93
CA PRO A 225 16.68 -16.75 16.78
C PRO A 225 17.43 -17.08 15.48
N SER A 226 16.94 -18.03 14.67
CA SER A 226 17.54 -18.33 13.36
C SER A 226 17.10 -17.36 12.26
N LEU A 227 16.05 -16.57 12.50
CA LEU A 227 15.54 -15.58 11.55
C LEU A 227 16.37 -14.30 11.55
N ASN A 228 16.65 -13.78 10.36
CA ASN A 228 17.15 -12.42 10.19
C ASN A 228 15.99 -11.42 10.11
N PRO A 229 16.22 -10.12 10.38
CA PRO A 229 15.19 -9.09 10.20
C PRO A 229 14.58 -9.03 8.80
N SER A 230 15.33 -9.42 7.75
CA SER A 230 14.82 -9.51 6.37
C SER A 230 13.86 -10.67 6.12
N ASP A 231 13.86 -11.68 7.00
CA ASP A 231 13.03 -12.88 6.85
C ASP A 231 11.60 -12.66 7.36
N VAL A 232 11.33 -11.54 8.04
CA VAL A 232 10.03 -11.23 8.62
C VAL A 232 9.50 -9.94 7.99
N ALA A 233 8.22 -9.92 7.65
CA ALA A 233 7.52 -8.70 7.33
C ALA A 233 6.14 -8.66 8.00
N VAL A 234 5.77 -7.48 8.51
CA VAL A 234 4.46 -7.25 9.14
C VAL A 234 3.80 -6.06 8.46
N THR A 235 2.70 -6.29 7.76
CA THR A 235 1.95 -5.25 7.05
C THR A 235 0.78 -4.76 7.89
N THR A 236 0.75 -3.47 8.20
CA THR A 236 -0.36 -2.80 8.87
C THR A 236 -1.30 -2.25 7.82
N TRP A 237 -2.57 -2.67 7.83
CA TRP A 237 -3.62 -2.16 6.95
C TRP A 237 -4.57 -1.25 7.72
N MET A 238 -4.66 0.02 7.34
CA MET A 238 -5.51 1.03 7.96
C MET A 238 -6.62 1.48 7.02
N GLY A 239 -7.74 1.89 7.61
CA GLY A 239 -8.86 2.50 6.89
C GLY A 239 -9.79 1.52 6.17
N TYR A 240 -9.51 0.20 6.14
CA TYR A 240 -10.26 -0.76 5.30
C TYR A 240 -11.79 -0.61 5.38
N ASP A 241 -12.43 -0.50 4.20
CA ASP A 241 -13.89 -0.47 4.02
C ASP A 241 -14.52 -1.76 4.55
N ARG A 242 -15.05 -1.68 5.76
CA ARG A 242 -15.71 -2.82 6.43
C ARG A 242 -16.98 -3.18 5.66
N PRO A 243 -17.30 -4.48 5.48
CA PRO A 243 -18.69 -4.88 5.27
C PRO A 243 -19.55 -4.24 6.36
N MET A 244 -20.71 -3.69 5.99
CA MET A 244 -21.57 -2.97 6.92
C MET A 244 -21.88 -3.82 8.16
N ASN A 245 -21.52 -3.27 9.32
CA ASN A 245 -21.95 -3.61 10.69
C ASN A 245 -21.26 -4.77 11.43
N LEU A 246 -20.69 -4.41 12.59
CA LEU A 246 -20.17 -5.28 13.65
C LEU A 246 -21.16 -6.37 14.12
N PHE A 247 -22.46 -6.17 13.88
CA PHE A 247 -23.54 -7.10 14.24
C PHE A 247 -23.52 -8.38 13.40
N GLU A 248 -23.00 -8.34 12.17
CA GLU A 248 -22.90 -9.52 11.30
C GLU A 248 -21.65 -10.36 11.64
N ALA A 249 -20.56 -9.71 12.06
CA ALA A 249 -19.32 -10.38 12.47
C ALA A 249 -19.38 -11.04 13.87
N ALA A 250 -20.38 -10.71 14.69
CA ALA A 250 -20.55 -11.25 16.05
C ALA A 250 -21.55 -12.42 16.12
N SER A 251 -22.11 -12.89 15.00
CA SER A 251 -23.12 -13.95 14.99
C SER A 251 -22.51 -15.31 14.65
N PRO A 252 -22.52 -16.32 15.55
CA PRO A 252 -22.06 -17.67 15.23
C PRO A 252 -23.06 -18.48 14.37
N ILE A 253 -24.11 -17.86 13.81
CA ILE A 253 -25.16 -18.55 13.04
C ILE A 253 -25.66 -17.64 11.92
N GLY A 254 -25.24 -17.92 10.68
CA GLY A 254 -25.75 -17.33 9.43
C GLY A 254 -25.38 -18.24 8.24
N PRO A 255 -26.25 -18.43 7.24
CA PRO A 255 -26.33 -19.68 6.49
C PRO A 255 -25.18 -19.84 5.48
N ALA A 256 -24.56 -21.02 5.48
CA ALA A 256 -23.57 -21.38 4.47
C ALA A 256 -24.22 -21.37 3.06
N PRO A 257 -23.60 -20.72 2.05
CA PRO A 257 -24.04 -20.89 0.68
C PRO A 257 -23.77 -22.34 0.26
N VAL A 258 -24.85 -23.04 -0.08
CA VAL A 258 -24.82 -24.40 -0.61
C VAL A 258 -24.13 -24.36 -1.96
N GLN A 259 -22.85 -24.76 -2.01
CA GLN A 259 -22.24 -25.24 -3.24
C GLN A 259 -21.99 -26.74 -3.11
N ARG A 260 -23.03 -27.52 -3.45
CA ARG A 260 -22.90 -28.95 -3.74
C ARG A 260 -22.03 -29.11 -5.00
N ARG A 261 -20.78 -29.51 -4.84
CA ARG A 261 -20.13 -30.43 -5.78
C ARG A 261 -19.46 -31.55 -5.00
N SER A 262 -19.98 -32.75 -5.26
CA SER A 262 -19.55 -34.02 -4.70
C SER A 262 -18.17 -34.41 -5.23
N ILE A 263 -17.20 -34.57 -4.34
CA ILE A 263 -16.13 -35.56 -4.50
C ILE A 263 -15.98 -36.29 -3.16
N ARG A 264 -16.37 -37.56 -3.11
CA ARG A 264 -16.04 -38.48 -2.02
C ARG A 264 -14.57 -38.87 -2.13
N SER A 265 -13.82 -38.78 -1.04
CA SER A 265 -12.92 -39.86 -0.63
C SER A 265 -12.73 -39.85 0.88
N LYS A 266 -12.77 -41.05 1.46
CA LYS A 266 -12.78 -41.35 2.89
C LYS A 266 -11.43 -41.06 3.57
N ALA A 267 -11.50 -40.60 4.81
CA ALA A 267 -10.60 -41.03 5.88
C ALA A 267 -11.37 -41.01 7.21
N GLU A 268 -11.65 -42.20 7.74
CA GLU A 268 -12.29 -42.43 9.04
C GLU A 268 -11.25 -42.15 10.16
N CYS A 269 -11.55 -41.23 11.08
CA CYS A 269 -10.84 -41.09 12.35
C CYS A 269 -11.46 -42.04 13.39
N GLY A 270 -10.67 -42.98 13.92
CA GLY A 270 -11.06 -43.84 15.04
C GLY A 270 -11.05 -43.12 16.40
N PRO A 271 -11.84 -43.57 17.40
CA PRO A 271 -11.96 -42.92 18.69
C PRO A 271 -10.78 -43.23 19.65
N PRO A 272 -10.54 -42.40 20.68
CA PRO A 272 -9.38 -42.50 21.55
C PRO A 272 -9.49 -43.66 22.57
N MET A 273 -8.39 -44.41 22.75
CA MET A 273 -8.27 -45.43 23.78
C MET A 273 -8.09 -44.82 25.17
N SER A 274 -8.93 -45.28 26.11
CA SER A 274 -8.86 -45.05 27.55
C SER A 274 -7.66 -45.78 28.17
N VAL A 275 -6.81 -45.06 28.91
CA VAL A 275 -5.75 -45.65 29.74
C VAL A 275 -6.29 -45.84 31.15
N GLY A 276 -6.63 -47.09 31.48
CA GLY A 276 -7.01 -47.51 32.82
C GLY A 276 -5.79 -47.67 33.74
N ARG A 277 -5.89 -47.06 34.93
CA ARG A 277 -5.00 -47.26 36.08
C ARG A 277 -4.95 -48.75 36.47
N ARG A 278 -3.75 -49.26 36.73
CA ARG A 278 -3.54 -50.44 37.60
C ARG A 278 -2.71 -50.02 38.81
N SER A 279 -3.22 -50.35 39.98
CA SER A 279 -2.55 -50.24 41.27
C SER A 279 -2.28 -51.66 41.79
N THR A 280 -1.06 -51.85 42.32
CA THR A 280 -0.62 -52.78 43.37
C THR A 280 -0.81 -54.29 43.21
N LEU A 281 0.32 -55.01 43.17
CA LEU A 281 0.90 -55.73 44.32
C LEU A 281 2.43 -55.73 44.20
#